data_AF-A0A7V3T570-F1
#
_entry.id   AF-A0A7V3T570-F1
#
_cell.length_a   1.000
_cell.length_b   1.000
_cell.length_c   1.000
_cell.angle_alpha   90.00
_cell.angle_beta   90.00
_cell.angle_gamma   90.00
#
_symmetry.space_group_name_H-M   'P 1'
#
loop_
_entity.id
_entity.type
_entity.pdbx_description
1 polymer ?
#
loop_
_entity_poly.entity_id
_entity_poly.type
_entity_poly.pdbx_seq_one_letter_code
_entity_poly.pdbx_strand_id
1 'polypeptide(L)'
;MLTGLGYGAADRMDRIFNSPPWYSEMPDALQVLEAHLNWVEVANTAWVYVTGLVTNRSAVSWKNIEFECRFFGPDGAMVDAAHGTEWFTLGPQADAAFRVRVAPSRAASQYYTVKVTVNWAQNARRVW
;
A
#
# COMPACT_ATOMS: atom_id res chain seq x y z
N MET A 1 2.49 48.82 4.70
CA MET A 1 3.33 48.26 3.62
C MET A 1 3.53 46.79 3.94
N LEU A 2 3.09 45.91 3.03
CA LEU A 2 2.74 44.51 3.25
C LEU A 2 3.91 43.58 3.63
N THR A 3 3.74 42.84 4.73
CA THR A 3 3.88 41.38 4.90
C THR A 3 4.88 40.62 4.01
N GLY A 4 6.03 40.22 4.58
CA GLY A 4 7.02 39.34 3.92
C GLY A 4 7.57 38.22 4.82
N LEU A 5 6.77 37.62 5.71
CA LEU A 5 7.25 36.63 6.71
C LEU A 5 6.44 35.32 6.79
N GLY A 6 5.55 35.03 5.83
CA GLY A 6 4.63 33.89 5.94
C GLY A 6 5.10 32.57 5.32
N TYR A 7 5.90 32.61 4.25
CA TYR A 7 6.08 31.42 3.39
C TYR A 7 7.28 30.53 3.75
N GLY A 8 8.36 31.07 4.32
CA GLY A 8 9.57 30.28 4.60
C GLY A 8 9.53 29.49 5.92
N ALA A 9 8.71 29.91 6.89
CA ALA A 9 8.58 29.21 8.17
C ALA A 9 7.66 27.98 8.06
N ALA A 10 6.58 28.10 7.27
CA ALA A 10 5.68 26.98 6.97
C ALA A 10 6.42 25.87 6.21
N ASP A 11 7.20 26.22 5.17
CA ASP A 11 7.97 25.27 4.36
C ASP A 11 9.07 24.54 5.15
N ARG A 12 9.73 25.23 6.10
CA ARG A 12 10.68 24.60 7.03
C ARG A 12 10.00 23.68 8.04
N MET A 13 8.85 24.08 8.59
CA MET A 13 8.09 23.23 9.52
C MET A 13 7.56 22.00 8.79
N ASP A 14 7.00 22.17 7.58
CA ASP A 14 6.59 21.06 6.73
C ASP A 14 7.76 20.13 6.44
N ARG A 15 8.97 20.60 6.10
CA ARG A 15 10.14 19.71 5.94
C ARG A 15 10.56 18.95 7.20
N ILE A 16 10.27 19.48 8.39
CA ILE A 16 10.62 18.85 9.68
C ILE A 16 9.62 17.74 10.01
N PHE A 17 8.32 17.96 9.74
CA PHE A 17 7.26 16.97 10.00
C PHE A 17 7.05 16.01 8.81
N ASN A 18 7.41 16.43 7.60
CA ASN A 18 7.32 15.67 6.35
C ASN A 18 8.71 15.34 5.80
N SER A 19 9.41 14.41 6.45
CA SER A 19 10.72 13.92 6.01
C SER A 19 10.65 13.34 4.58
N PRO A 20 11.33 13.96 3.60
CA PRO A 20 11.46 13.39 2.26
C PRO A 20 12.28 12.09 2.29
N PRO A 21 12.09 11.20 1.31
CA PRO A 21 11.14 11.29 0.20
C PRO A 21 9.74 10.79 0.59
N TRP A 22 8.72 11.33 -0.07
CA TRP A 22 7.38 10.77 -0.12
C TRP A 22 7.34 9.56 -1.04
N TYR A 23 6.41 8.63 -0.82
CA TYR A 23 6.29 7.48 -1.72
C TYR A 23 5.98 7.91 -3.17
N SER A 24 5.16 8.94 -3.35
CA SER A 24 4.88 9.53 -4.68
C SER A 24 6.11 10.06 -5.40
N GLU A 25 7.20 10.35 -4.68
CA GLU A 25 8.49 10.79 -5.26
C GLU A 25 9.39 9.61 -5.63
N MET A 26 9.07 8.38 -5.17
CA MET A 26 9.80 7.15 -5.47
C MET A 26 8.83 5.96 -5.66
N PRO A 27 7.96 5.99 -6.68
CA PRO A 27 6.92 4.98 -6.88
C PRO A 27 7.49 3.56 -7.12
N ASP A 28 8.74 3.44 -7.56
CA ASP A 28 9.41 2.15 -7.76
C ASP A 28 10.21 1.68 -6.53
N ALA A 29 10.15 2.43 -5.41
CA ALA A 29 10.84 2.06 -4.18
C ALA A 29 10.29 0.78 -3.55
N LEU A 30 8.98 0.57 -3.63
CA LEU A 30 8.30 -0.60 -3.09
C LEU A 30 7.69 -1.40 -4.22
N GLN A 31 7.99 -2.69 -4.28
CA GLN A 31 7.44 -3.57 -5.30
C GLN A 31 6.85 -4.82 -4.67
N VAL A 32 5.63 -5.18 -5.09
CA VAL A 32 5.06 -6.49 -4.80
C VAL A 32 5.72 -7.52 -5.72
N LEU A 33 6.41 -8.49 -5.14
CA LEU A 33 7.10 -9.56 -5.86
C LEU A 33 6.14 -10.69 -6.23
N GLU A 34 5.26 -11.04 -5.31
CA GLU A 34 4.25 -12.08 -5.49
C GLU A 34 2.98 -11.71 -4.71
N ALA A 35 1.84 -12.18 -5.21
CA ALA A 35 0.56 -12.05 -4.54
C ALA A 35 -0.32 -13.27 -4.84
N HIS A 36 -1.00 -13.74 -3.81
CA HIS A 36 -1.87 -14.89 -3.84
C HIS A 36 -3.23 -14.51 -3.29
N LEU A 37 -4.27 -15.00 -3.95
CA LEU A 37 -5.65 -14.87 -3.51
C LEU A 37 -6.04 -16.12 -2.72
N ASN A 38 -6.61 -15.93 -1.54
CA ASN A 38 -7.15 -16.99 -0.71
C ASN A 38 -8.59 -16.65 -0.35
N TRP A 39 -9.53 -17.50 -0.75
CA TRP A 39 -10.93 -17.39 -0.32
C TRP A 39 -11.13 -18.17 0.97
N VAL A 40 -11.79 -17.54 1.95
CA VAL A 40 -12.12 -18.17 3.23
C VAL A 40 -13.58 -17.88 3.56
N GLU A 41 -14.34 -18.94 3.83
CA GLU A 41 -15.73 -18.84 4.23
C GLU A 41 -15.88 -19.39 5.65
N VAL A 42 -16.37 -18.56 6.57
CA VAL A 42 -16.60 -18.94 7.98
C VAL A 42 -18.04 -18.64 8.33
N ALA A 43 -18.78 -19.69 8.69
CA ALA A 43 -20.22 -19.65 8.93
C ALA A 43 -20.96 -19.06 7.71
N ASN A 44 -21.37 -17.79 7.80
CA ASN A 44 -22.13 -17.08 6.75
C ASN A 44 -21.39 -15.84 6.23
N THR A 45 -20.09 -15.73 6.51
CA THR A 45 -19.28 -14.58 6.07
C THR A 45 -18.11 -15.07 5.24
N ALA A 46 -18.04 -14.56 4.01
CA ALA A 46 -16.91 -14.77 3.13
C ALA A 46 -15.86 -13.65 3.31
N TRP A 47 -14.59 -14.03 3.20
CA TRP A 47 -13.45 -13.13 3.17
C TRP A 47 -12.50 -13.54 2.07
N VAL A 48 -11.93 -12.54 1.40
CA VAL A 48 -10.79 -12.72 0.52
C VAL A 48 -9.56 -12.23 1.26
N TYR A 49 -8.55 -13.09 1.39
CA TYR A 49 -7.24 -12.73 1.89
C TYR A 49 -6.26 -12.66 0.71
N VAL A 50 -5.63 -11.52 0.55
CA VAL A 50 -4.53 -11.33 -0.40
C VAL A 50 -3.23 -11.36 0.40
N THR A 51 -2.40 -12.36 0.17
CA THR A 51 -1.10 -12.52 0.83
C THR A 51 0.01 -12.41 -0.19
N GLY A 52 1.16 -11.88 0.19
CA GLY A 52 2.28 -11.79 -0.73
C GLY A 52 3.56 -11.29 -0.08
N LEU A 53 4.53 -10.98 -0.92
CA LEU A 53 5.82 -10.43 -0.52
C LEU A 53 6.01 -9.05 -1.15
N VAL A 54 6.37 -8.07 -0.33
CA VAL A 54 6.77 -6.74 -0.78
C VAL A 54 8.26 -6.56 -0.51
N THR A 55 8.97 -6.00 -1.50
CA THR A 55 10.38 -5.65 -1.39
C THR A 55 10.56 -4.15 -1.38
N ASN A 56 11.53 -3.67 -0.62
CA ASN A 56 11.98 -2.29 -0.65
C ASN A 56 13.32 -2.17 -1.37
N ARG A 57 13.30 -1.58 -2.56
CA ARG A 57 14.48 -1.37 -3.41
C ARG A 57 15.17 -0.03 -3.16
N SER A 58 14.68 0.79 -2.24
CA SER A 58 15.30 2.08 -1.93
C SER A 58 16.25 2.01 -0.72
N ALA A 59 16.97 3.10 -0.48
CA ALA A 59 17.84 3.28 0.69
C ALA A 59 17.08 3.82 1.93
N VAL A 60 15.75 3.96 1.84
CA VAL A 60 14.91 4.59 2.86
C VAL A 60 13.92 3.56 3.41
N SER A 61 13.64 3.61 4.70
CA SER A 61 12.61 2.76 5.30
C SER A 61 11.22 3.35 5.09
N TRP A 62 10.23 2.48 4.85
CA TRP A 62 8.84 2.86 4.64
C TRP A 62 7.94 2.30 5.74
N LYS A 63 6.83 2.96 6.07
CA LYS A 63 5.82 2.50 7.03
C LYS A 63 4.42 2.79 6.51
N ASN A 64 3.42 2.15 7.13
CA ASN A 64 2.00 2.34 6.80
C ASN A 64 1.76 2.07 5.30
N ILE A 65 2.21 0.91 4.82
CA ILE A 65 2.19 0.60 3.39
C ILE A 65 0.75 0.26 3.01
N GLU A 66 0.19 1.00 2.06
CA GLU A 66 -1.12 0.72 1.48
C GLU A 66 -0.97 -0.01 0.16
N PHE A 67 -1.73 -1.10 0.04
CA PHE A 67 -1.79 -1.95 -1.13
C PHE A 67 -3.14 -1.75 -1.82
N GLU A 68 -3.09 -1.47 -3.12
CA GLU A 68 -4.25 -1.57 -4.01
C GLU A 68 -4.31 -2.99 -4.57
N CYS A 69 -5.44 -3.67 -4.37
CA CYS A 69 -5.72 -4.99 -4.89
C CYS A 69 -6.78 -4.87 -6.00
N ARG A 70 -6.45 -5.30 -7.21
CA ARG A 70 -7.39 -5.40 -8.33
C ARG A 70 -7.66 -6.87 -8.63
N PHE A 71 -8.91 -7.27 -8.58
CA PHE A 71 -9.34 -8.64 -8.77
C PHE A 71 -9.92 -8.84 -10.16
N PHE A 72 -9.56 -9.94 -10.81
CA PHE A 72 -9.96 -10.23 -12.17
C PHE A 72 -10.66 -11.59 -12.24
N GLY A 73 -11.70 -11.67 -13.07
CA GLY A 73 -12.43 -12.89 -13.36
C GLY A 73 -11.73 -13.78 -14.39
N PRO A 74 -12.30 -14.95 -14.70
CA PRO A 74 -11.73 -15.90 -15.65
C PRO A 74 -11.60 -15.37 -17.09
N ASP A 75 -12.44 -14.39 -17.45
CA ASP A 75 -12.41 -13.68 -18.72
C ASP A 75 -11.36 -12.55 -18.75
N GLY A 76 -10.65 -12.33 -17.65
CA GLY A 76 -9.69 -11.24 -17.48
C GLY A 76 -10.32 -9.88 -17.21
N ALA A 77 -11.65 -9.78 -17.07
CA ALA A 77 -12.31 -8.54 -16.70
C ALA A 77 -12.08 -8.25 -15.21
N MET A 78 -11.94 -6.97 -14.85
CA MET A 78 -11.85 -6.57 -13.44
C MET A 78 -13.23 -6.73 -12.80
N VAL A 79 -13.30 -7.50 -11.72
CA VAL A 79 -14.56 -7.85 -11.03
C VAL A 79 -14.72 -7.15 -9.69
N ASP A 80 -13.61 -6.77 -9.05
CA ASP A 80 -13.58 -6.07 -7.76
C ASP A 80 -12.24 -5.31 -7.58
N ALA A 81 -12.22 -4.35 -6.67
CA ALA A 81 -11.03 -3.64 -6.23
C ALA A 81 -11.13 -3.27 -4.74
N ALA A 82 -10.01 -3.35 -4.02
CA ALA A 82 -9.95 -3.01 -2.61
C ALA A 82 -8.59 -2.43 -2.23
N HIS A 83 -8.55 -1.75 -1.08
CA HIS A 83 -7.32 -1.24 -0.48
C HIS A 83 -7.12 -1.87 0.89
N GLY A 84 -5.86 -2.06 1.28
CA GLY A 84 -5.48 -2.51 2.61
C GLY A 84 -4.20 -1.87 3.08
N THR A 85 -4.21 -1.35 4.29
CA THR A 85 -3.03 -0.77 4.93
C THR A 85 -2.41 -1.75 5.90
N GLU A 86 -1.11 -1.96 5.77
CA GLU A 86 -0.30 -2.72 6.71
C GLU A 86 0.52 -1.79 7.60
N TRP A 87 0.44 -2.04 8.91
CA TRP A 87 1.01 -1.19 9.95
C TRP A 87 2.39 -1.67 10.40
N PHE A 88 3.26 -2.05 9.46
CA PHE A 88 4.65 -2.39 9.74
C PHE A 88 5.61 -1.38 9.11
N THR A 89 6.88 -1.46 9.50
CA THR A 89 7.98 -0.71 8.89
C THR A 89 8.85 -1.65 8.07
N LEU A 90 9.06 -1.34 6.79
CA LEU A 90 9.95 -2.06 5.91
C LEU A 90 11.29 -1.33 5.83
N GLY A 91 12.36 -2.02 6.23
CA GLY A 91 13.72 -1.50 6.16
C GLY A 91 14.22 -1.33 4.71
N PRO A 92 15.34 -0.62 4.49
CA PRO A 92 15.96 -0.49 3.18
C PRO A 92 16.44 -1.86 2.68
N GLN A 93 16.30 -2.16 1.39
CA GLN A 93 16.78 -3.41 0.77
C GLN A 93 16.25 -4.67 1.48
N ALA A 94 15.06 -4.59 2.06
CA ALA A 94 14.45 -5.67 2.83
C ALA A 94 13.13 -6.10 2.22
N ASP A 95 12.75 -7.33 2.53
CA ASP A 95 11.48 -7.93 2.14
C ASP A 95 10.58 -8.14 3.36
N ALA A 96 9.27 -8.06 3.15
CA ALA A 96 8.29 -8.39 4.17
C ALA A 96 7.07 -9.05 3.55
N ALA A 97 6.51 -10.03 4.28
CA ALA A 97 5.21 -10.58 3.94
C ALA A 97 4.10 -9.59 4.32
N PHE A 98 3.02 -9.57 3.55
CA PHE A 98 1.82 -8.78 3.83
C PHE A 98 0.55 -9.62 3.71
N ARG A 99 -0.54 -9.17 4.33
CA ARG A 99 -1.86 -9.78 4.21
C ARG A 99 -2.99 -8.75 4.26
N VAL A 100 -3.60 -8.48 3.11
CA VAL A 100 -4.82 -7.67 3.02
C VAL A 100 -6.06 -8.56 3.19
N ARG A 101 -7.01 -8.12 4.01
CA ARG A 101 -8.33 -8.75 4.18
C ARG A 101 -9.38 -7.90 3.48
N VAL A 102 -10.16 -8.52 2.60
CA VAL A 102 -11.18 -7.88 1.78
C VAL A 102 -12.53 -8.57 1.99
N ALA A 103 -13.58 -7.77 2.20
CA ALA A 103 -14.95 -8.26 2.13
C ALA A 103 -15.32 -8.38 0.63
N PRO A 104 -15.60 -9.58 0.10
CA PRO A 104 -15.86 -9.74 -1.32
C PRO A 104 -17.22 -9.13 -1.70
N SER A 105 -17.28 -8.43 -2.84
CA SER A 105 -18.55 -7.93 -3.40
C SER A 105 -19.23 -8.91 -4.37
N ARG A 106 -18.57 -10.05 -4.64
CA ARG A 106 -18.97 -11.06 -5.65
C ARG A 106 -18.80 -12.47 -5.08
N ALA A 107 -19.37 -13.47 -5.75
CA ALA A 107 -19.19 -14.88 -5.37
C ALA A 107 -17.76 -15.38 -5.66
N ALA A 108 -17.31 -16.40 -4.92
CA ALA A 108 -15.96 -16.97 -5.04
C ALA A 108 -15.56 -17.31 -6.48
N SER A 109 -16.47 -17.92 -7.25
CA SER A 109 -16.24 -18.34 -8.63
C SER A 109 -15.96 -17.20 -9.62
N GLN A 110 -16.21 -15.94 -9.22
CA GLN A 110 -15.95 -14.77 -10.04
C GLN A 110 -14.52 -14.22 -9.83
N TYR A 111 -13.79 -14.69 -8.83
CA TYR A 111 -12.40 -14.31 -8.59
C TYR A 111 -11.47 -15.36 -9.19
N TYR A 112 -10.55 -14.95 -10.06
CA TYR A 112 -9.60 -15.84 -10.71
C TYR A 112 -8.15 -15.43 -10.43
N THR A 113 -7.82 -14.16 -10.61
CA THR A 113 -6.47 -13.63 -10.31
C THR A 113 -6.55 -12.31 -9.58
N VAL A 114 -5.44 -11.92 -8.95
CA VAL A 114 -5.26 -10.63 -8.29
C VAL A 114 -3.99 -9.97 -8.80
N LYS A 115 -4.05 -8.66 -9.02
CA LYS A 115 -2.87 -7.81 -9.16
C LYS A 115 -2.80 -6.88 -7.97
N VAL A 116 -1.62 -6.76 -7.38
CA VAL A 116 -1.40 -5.93 -6.21
C VAL A 116 -0.28 -4.94 -6.50
N THR A 117 -0.52 -3.69 -6.14
CA THR A 117 0.46 -2.60 -6.24
C THR A 117 0.49 -1.82 -4.95
N VAL A 118 1.66 -1.27 -4.60
CA VAL A 118 1.73 -0.28 -3.52
C VAL A 118 1.30 1.06 -4.09
N ASN A 119 0.24 1.65 -3.53
CA ASN A 119 -0.26 2.96 -3.95
C ASN A 119 0.23 4.08 -3.04
N TRP A 120 0.58 3.76 -1.79
CA TRP A 120 1.03 4.73 -0.81
C TRP A 120 1.90 4.09 0.28
N ALA A 121 2.86 4.87 0.77
CA ALA A 121 3.62 4.57 1.97
C ALA A 121 4.18 5.88 2.56
N GLN A 122 4.54 5.85 3.83
CA GLN A 122 5.21 6.96 4.49
C GLN A 122 6.68 6.66 4.70
N ASN A 123 7.54 7.66 4.53
CA ASN A 123 8.90 7.56 5.03
C ASN A 123 8.87 7.30 6.54
N ALA A 124 9.62 6.31 7.00
CA ALA A 124 9.64 5.95 8.41
C ALA A 124 10.14 7.10 9.30
N ARG A 125 11.02 7.97 8.76
CA ARG A 125 11.56 9.16 9.42
C ARG A 125 10.56 10.31 9.53
N ARG A 126 9.38 10.20 8.91
CA ARG A 126 8.31 11.18 9.04
C ARG A 126 7.72 11.09 10.45
N VAL A 127 7.80 12.18 11.22
CA VAL A 127 7.19 12.27 12.56
C VAL A 127 5.88 13.02 12.41
N TRP A 128 4.81 12.48 13.01
CA TRP A 128 3.43 12.97 12.90
C TRP A 128 3.28 14.46 13.19
#